data_AF-A0A7K4AVH5-F1
#
_entry.id   AF-A0A7K4AVH5-F1
#
_cell.length_a   1.000
_cell.length_b   1.000
_cell.length_c   1.000
_cell.angle_alpha   90.00
_cell.angle_beta   90.00
_cell.angle_gamma   90.00
#
_symmetry.space_group_name_H-M   'P 1'
#
loop_
_entity.id
_entity.type
_entity.pdbx_description
1 polymer ?
#
loop_
_entity_poly.entity_id
_entity_poly.type
_entity_poly.pdbx_seq_one_letter_code
_entity_poly.pdbx_strand_id
1 'polypeptide(L)' 'MPTCQDCRFYTAIDEMKGECFSLGFEVHGKTDSKKCPERAFRPNKGPRSKKSRAHGY' A
#
# COMPACT_ATOMS: atom_id res chain seq x y z
N MET A 1 2.02 9.90 -1.55
CA MET A 1 1.56 8.70 -2.27
C MET A 1 1.54 7.56 -1.29
N PRO A 2 0.59 6.61 -1.37
CA PRO A 2 0.61 5.46 -0.48
C PRO A 2 1.84 4.59 -0.76
N THR A 3 2.30 3.92 0.27
CA THR A 3 3.50 3.07 0.24
C THR A 3 3.14 1.62 0.42
N CYS A 4 4.10 0.70 0.25
CA CYS A 4 3.89 -0.72 0.55
C CYS A 4 3.32 -0.92 1.97
N GLN A 5 3.74 -0.16 2.99
CA GLN A 5 3.16 -0.20 4.34
C GLN A 5 1.66 0.13 4.40
N ASP A 6 1.16 0.93 3.46
CA ASP A 6 -0.25 1.24 3.32
C ASP A 6 -1.02 0.17 2.54
N CYS A 7 -0.36 -0.88 2.03
CA CYS A 7 -0.96 -1.99 1.29
C CYS A 7 -1.51 -3.06 2.23
N ARG A 8 -2.68 -3.60 1.93
CA ARG A 8 -3.31 -4.75 2.60
C ARG A 8 -2.46 -6.03 2.50
N PHE A 9 -1.66 -6.14 1.46
CA PHE A 9 -0.81 -7.31 1.20
C PHE A 9 0.61 -7.17 1.77
N TYR A 10 0.91 -6.06 2.44
CA TYR A 10 2.21 -5.87 3.05
C TYR A 10 2.25 -6.47 4.45
N THR A 11 3.23 -7.33 4.68
CA THR A 11 3.54 -7.90 5.99
C THR A 11 4.91 -7.37 6.40
N ALA A 12 5.00 -6.67 7.54
CA ALA A 12 6.30 -6.22 8.04
C ALA A 12 7.14 -7.44 8.47
N ILE A 13 8.36 -7.54 7.94
CA ILE A 13 9.36 -8.51 8.38
C ILE A 13 10.33 -7.82 9.34
N ASP A 14 10.72 -6.59 9.00
CA ASP A 14 11.74 -5.81 9.69
C ASP A 14 11.32 -4.32 9.73
N GLU A 15 12.09 -3.45 10.38
CA GLU A 15 11.76 -2.01 10.48
C GLU A 15 11.72 -1.31 9.11
N MET A 16 12.48 -1.81 8.14
CA MET A 16 12.52 -1.25 6.78
C MET A 16 11.99 -2.19 5.70
N LYS A 17 12.00 -3.50 5.95
CA LYS A 17 11.62 -4.52 4.98
C LYS A 17 10.31 -5.18 5.38
N GLY A 18 9.53 -5.56 4.38
CA GLY A 18 8.42 -6.46 4.56
C GLY A 18 8.25 -7.34 3.35
N GLU A 19 7.23 -8.16 3.35
CA GLU A 19 6.88 -9.04 2.25
C GLU A 19 5.59 -8.56 1.61
N CYS A 20 5.54 -8.57 0.27
CA CYS A 20 4.30 -8.41 -0.45
C CYS A 20 3.67 -9.78 -0.67
N PHE A 21 2.65 -10.13 0.10
CA PHE A 21 1.97 -11.43 0.01
C PHE A 21 1.32 -11.68 -1.36
N SER A 22 0.98 -10.61 -2.09
CA SER A 22 0.43 -10.72 -3.44
C SER A 22 1.49 -11.11 -4.48
N LEU A 23 2.77 -10.89 -4.18
CA LEU A 23 3.86 -11.14 -5.12
C LEU A 23 4.85 -12.21 -4.61
N GLY A 24 4.81 -12.53 -3.32
CA GLY A 24 5.69 -13.51 -2.68
C GLY A 24 7.16 -13.08 -2.60
N PHE A 25 7.44 -11.78 -2.54
CA PHE A 25 8.82 -11.27 -2.43
C PHE A 25 8.95 -10.12 -1.43
N GLU A 26 10.18 -9.97 -0.91
CA GLU A 26 10.55 -8.87 -0.02
C GLU A 26 10.49 -7.51 -0.73
N VAL A 27 9.80 -6.57 -0.11
CA VAL A 27 9.63 -5.19 -0.53
C VAL A 27 10.06 -4.23 0.59
N HIS A 28 10.56 -3.06 0.20
CA HIS A 28 10.82 -2.00 1.17
C HIS A 28 9.49 -1.35 1.58
N GLY A 29 9.24 -1.19 2.88
CA GLY A 29 7.96 -0.65 3.38
C GLY A 29 7.65 0.75 2.86
N LYS A 30 8.70 1.55 2.62
CA LYS A 30 8.64 2.91 2.06
C LYS A 30 8.53 2.96 0.53
N THR A 31 8.43 1.81 -0.16
CA THR A 31 8.30 1.78 -1.62
C THR A 31 6.96 2.38 -2.03
N ASP A 32 7.01 3.33 -2.95
CA ASP A 32 5.82 4.02 -3.46
C ASP A 32 4.90 3.06 -4.22
N SER A 33 3.59 3.16 -4.02
CA SER A 33 2.59 2.34 -4.70
C SER A 33 2.66 2.41 -6.22
N LYS A 34 3.22 3.49 -6.79
CA LYS A 34 3.44 3.61 -8.24
C LYS A 34 4.38 2.55 -8.81
N LYS A 35 5.28 2.01 -7.98
CA LYS A 35 6.19 0.92 -8.35
C LYS A 35 5.56 -0.46 -8.14
N CYS A 36 4.32 -0.52 -7.67
CA CYS A 36 3.64 -1.79 -7.44
C CYS A 36 3.23 -2.42 -8.78
N PRO A 37 3.70 -3.64 -9.09
CA PRO A 37 3.40 -4.30 -10.35
C PRO A 37 1.91 -4.62 -10.47
N GLU A 38 1.43 -4.66 -11.72
CA GLU A 38 0.06 -5.04 -12.10
C GLU A 38 -1.07 -4.25 -11.43
N ARG A 39 -0.78 -3.07 -10.86
CA ARG A 39 -1.72 -2.31 -10.03
C ARG A 39 -2.30 -3.18 -8.89
N ALA A 40 -1.52 -4.15 -8.41
CA ALA A 40 -1.88 -5.05 -7.32
C ALA A 40 -1.96 -4.34 -5.95
N PHE A 41 -1.51 -3.08 -5.88
CA PHE A 41 -1.63 -2.26 -4.68
C PHE A 41 -3.10 -2.14 -4.25
N ARG A 42 -3.41 -2.74 -3.10
CA ARG A 42 -4.70 -2.60 -2.44
C ARG A 42 -4.47 -1.87 -1.12
N PRO A 43 -4.95 -0.65 -0.94
CA PRO A 43 -4.79 0.05 0.33
C PRO A 43 -5.46 -0.75 1.46
N ASN A 44 -4.79 -0.88 2.60
CA ASN A 44 -5.38 -1.45 3.79
C ASN A 44 -6.55 -0.54 4.23
N LYS A 45 -7.67 -1.11 4.68
CA LYS A 45 -8.84 -0.35 5.15
C LYS A 45 -8.53 0.29 6.51
N GLY A 46 -7.60 1.24 6.55
CA GLY A 46 -7.31 2.12 7.67
C GLY A 46 -7.84 3.53 7.38
N PRO A 47 -8.58 4.17 8.31
CA PRO A 47 -9.35 5.36 8.01
C PRO A 47 -8.45 6.61 7.94
N ARG A 48 -7.89 6.87 6.77
CA ARG A 48 -7.65 8.25 6.31
C ARG A 48 -8.06 8.39 4.85
N SER A 49 -9.29 7.95 4.57
CA SER A 49 -10.12 8.60 3.57
C SER A 49 -10.43 10.02 4.05
N LYS A 50 -9.44 10.92 3.96
CA LYS A 50 -9.75 12.35 3.88
C LYS A 50 -10.37 12.56 2.51
N LYS A 51 -11.70 12.43 2.48
CA LYS A 51 -12.59 13.26 1.69
C LYS A 51 -12.22 13.30 0.21
N SER A 52 -12.54 12.21 -0.51
CA SER A 52 -13.08 12.42 -1.87
C SER A 52 -14.38 13.18 -1.68
N ARG A 53 -14.23 14.50 -1.64
CA ARG A 53 -15.28 15.50 -1.69
C ARG A 53 -16.25 15.05 -2.78
N ALA A 54 -17.46 14.73 -2.35
CA ALA A 54 -18.62 14.75 -3.21
C ALA A 54 -18.58 16.05 -4.04
N HIS A 55 -18.28 15.93 -5.33
CA HIS A 55 -19.02 16.71 -6.32
C HIS A 55 -20.44 16.13 -6.26
N GLY A 56 -21.47 16.79 -5.73
CA GLY A 56 -21.65 18.23 -5.58
C GLY A 56 -22.22 18.78 -6.89
N TYR A 57 -23.56 18.74 -6.96
CA TYR A 57 -24.48 19.25 -7.98
C TYR A 57 -24.67 18.39 -9.23
#